data_AF-A0A7R8WYV1-F1
#
_entry.id   AF-A0A7R8WYV1-F1
#
_cell.length_a   1.000
_cell.length_b   1.000
_cell.length_c   1.000
_cell.angle_alpha   90.00
_cell.angle_beta   90.00
_cell.angle_gamma   90.00
#
_symmetry.space_group_name_H-M   'P 1'
#
loop_
_entity.id
_entity.type
_entity.pdbx_description
1 polymer ?
#
loop_
_entity_poly.entity_id
_entity_poly.type
_entity_poly.pdbx_seq_one_letter_code
_entity_poly.pdbx_strand_id
1 'polypeptide(L)'
;MTQRDPFASTQVKFDLEGLNNNSGGYHIHDYPLQLSESCGATGGHYNPTGVTINTSLGAGVGSHDQYELGDLSGKHGLYRGLTYVRGSTWDHHLP
;
A
#
# COMPACT_ATOMS: atom_id res chain seq x y z
N MET A 1 5.34 -8.57 5.38
CA MET A 1 5.74 -7.38 6.15
C MET A 1 6.26 -7.85 7.50
N THR A 2 7.15 -7.11 8.14
CA THR A 2 7.70 -7.49 9.47
C THR A 2 7.89 -6.25 10.33
N GLN A 3 7.37 -6.27 11.55
CA GLN A 3 7.61 -5.28 12.59
C GLN A 3 8.34 -5.93 13.76
N ARG A 4 9.33 -5.24 14.34
CA ARG A 4 10.13 -5.80 15.45
C ARG A 4 9.37 -5.76 16.78
N ASP A 5 8.69 -4.65 17.02
CA ASP A 5 7.91 -4.34 18.22
C ASP A 5 6.90 -3.22 17.88
N PRO A 6 5.86 -2.99 18.71
CA PRO A 6 4.76 -2.06 18.40
C PRO A 6 5.15 -0.59 18.13
N PHE A 7 6.39 -0.19 18.45
CA PHE A 7 6.88 1.17 18.24
C PHE A 7 7.89 1.26 17.09
N ALA A 8 8.34 0.12 16.57
CA ALA A 8 9.24 0.07 15.43
C ALA A 8 8.47 0.27 14.13
N SER A 9 9.13 0.85 13.13
CA SER A 9 8.56 0.93 11.78
C SER A 9 8.44 -0.46 11.15
N THR A 10 7.42 -0.65 10.32
CA THR A 10 7.17 -1.91 9.64
C THR A 10 7.94 -1.98 8.33
N GLN A 11 8.72 -3.05 8.16
CA GLN A 11 9.39 -3.32 6.89
C GLN A 11 8.41 -3.97 5.92
N VAL A 12 8.18 -3.31 4.79
CA VAL A 12 7.41 -3.83 3.66
C VAL A 12 8.40 -4.35 2.63
N LYS A 13 8.44 -5.67 2.42
CA LYS A 13 9.23 -6.31 1.36
C LYS A 13 8.30 -6.70 0.22
N PHE A 14 8.75 -6.49 -1.00
CA PHE A 14 8.01 -6.84 -2.21
C PHE A 14 8.94 -7.59 -3.17
N ASP A 15 8.35 -8.58 -3.82
CA ASP A 15 8.97 -9.38 -4.88
C ASP A 15 7.83 -9.81 -5.82
N LEU A 16 7.57 -8.98 -6.82
CA LEU A 16 6.46 -9.15 -7.75
C LEU A 16 7.02 -9.19 -9.17
N GLU A 17 6.56 -10.17 -9.94
CA GLU A 17 6.85 -10.34 -11.36
C GLU A 17 5.53 -10.35 -12.15
N GLY A 18 5.61 -10.29 -13.48
CA GLY A 18 4.42 -10.38 -14.34
C GLY A 18 3.55 -9.11 -14.34
N LEU A 19 4.09 -7.97 -13.93
CA LEU A 19 3.37 -6.69 -13.91
C LEU A 19 3.02 -6.21 -15.33
N ASN A 20 3.86 -6.54 -16.32
CA ASN A 20 3.61 -6.29 -17.76
C ASN A 20 3.19 -4.85 -18.09
N ASN A 21 3.70 -3.85 -17.37
CA ASN A 21 3.32 -2.42 -17.48
C ASN A 21 1.84 -2.12 -17.16
N ASN A 22 1.09 -3.08 -16.62
CA ASN A 22 -0.34 -2.98 -16.33
C ASN A 22 -0.65 -2.71 -14.85
N SER A 23 0.36 -2.64 -14.00
CA SER A 23 0.20 -2.33 -12.57
C SER A 23 0.00 -0.83 -12.30
N GLY A 24 -0.67 -0.55 -11.19
CA GLY A 24 -0.94 0.81 -10.71
C GLY A 24 -0.56 0.98 -9.24
N GLY A 25 -1.57 1.26 -8.41
CA GLY A 25 -1.45 1.32 -6.96
C GLY A 25 -1.53 -0.07 -6.32
N TYR A 26 -1.12 -0.13 -5.05
CA TYR A 26 -1.15 -1.31 -4.21
C TYR A 26 -1.55 -0.87 -2.81
N HIS A 27 -2.58 -1.51 -2.26
CA HIS A 27 -3.23 -1.07 -1.04
C HIS A 27 -3.57 -2.26 -0.14
N ILE A 28 -3.70 -1.99 1.16
CA ILE A 28 -4.33 -2.88 2.12
C ILE A 28 -5.82 -2.54 2.14
N HIS A 29 -6.67 -3.54 2.02
CA HIS A 29 -8.12 -3.40 2.02
C HIS A 29 -8.75 -3.91 3.33
N ASP A 30 -10.01 -3.55 3.57
CA ASP A 30 -10.72 -3.86 4.82
C ASP A 30 -10.96 -5.36 5.05
N TYR A 31 -11.18 -6.12 3.98
CA TYR A 31 -11.62 -7.51 4.06
C TYR A 31 -10.68 -8.49 3.36
N PRO A 32 -10.54 -9.72 3.88
CA PRO A 32 -9.78 -10.77 3.22
C PRO A 32 -10.45 -11.19 1.90
N LEU A 33 -9.63 -11.60 0.93
CA LEU A 33 -10.12 -12.17 -0.32
C LEU A 33 -10.26 -13.69 -0.19
N GLN A 34 -11.42 -14.25 -0.52
CA GLN A 34 -11.59 -15.70 -0.68
C GLN A 34 -11.25 -16.13 -2.11
N LEU A 35 -10.75 -17.36 -2.29
CA LEU A 35 -10.25 -17.85 -3.59
C LEU A 35 -11.28 -17.80 -4.73
N SER A 36 -12.58 -17.86 -4.41
CA SER A 36 -13.68 -17.80 -5.39
C SER A 36 -14.19 -16.38 -5.67
N GLU A 37 -13.67 -15.38 -4.98
CA GLU A 37 -14.16 -14.00 -5.05
C GLU A 37 -13.33 -13.16 -6.02
N SER A 38 -13.95 -12.10 -6.53
CA SER A 38 -13.22 -11.06 -7.27
C SER A 38 -12.52 -10.12 -6.29
N CYS A 39 -11.48 -9.41 -6.76
CA CYS A 39 -10.76 -8.45 -5.92
C CYS A 39 -11.66 -7.37 -5.30
N GLY A 40 -12.80 -7.05 -5.92
CA GLY A 40 -13.76 -6.09 -5.38
C GLY A 40 -14.42 -6.52 -4.06
N ALA A 41 -14.39 -7.81 -3.71
CA ALA A 41 -14.90 -8.32 -2.44
C ALA A 41 -14.07 -7.86 -1.22
N THR A 42 -12.84 -7.37 -1.45
CA THR A 42 -11.96 -6.88 -0.37
C THR A 42 -12.45 -5.57 0.26
N GLY A 43 -13.44 -4.90 -0.34
CA GLY A 43 -13.99 -3.64 0.17
C GLY A 43 -13.13 -2.42 -0.15
N GLY A 44 -13.23 -1.39 0.70
CA GLY A 44 -12.47 -0.16 0.55
C GLY A 44 -11.01 -0.30 0.98
N HIS A 45 -10.26 0.79 0.85
CA HIS A 45 -8.93 0.87 1.44
C HIS A 45 -9.03 0.90 2.97
N TYR A 46 -8.08 0.25 3.63
CA TYR A 46 -8.01 0.25 5.08
C TYR A 46 -7.67 1.66 5.60
N ASN A 47 -8.66 2.33 6.18
CA ASN A 47 -8.58 3.73 6.60
C ASN A 47 -9.18 3.96 8.00
N PRO A 48 -8.61 3.35 9.06
CA PRO A 48 -9.16 3.44 10.42
C PRO A 48 -9.08 4.84 11.02
N THR A 49 -8.20 5.70 10.51
CA THR A 49 -8.00 7.08 10.97
C THR A 49 -8.87 8.09 10.20
N GLY A 50 -9.65 7.63 9.22
CA GLY A 50 -10.56 8.48 8.45
C GLY A 50 -9.87 9.58 7.66
N VAL A 51 -8.66 9.31 7.14
CA VAL A 51 -7.92 10.26 6.30
C VAL A 51 -8.74 10.53 5.04
N THR A 52 -9.08 11.79 4.81
CA THR A 52 -9.68 12.21 3.54
C THR A 52 -8.56 12.36 2.53
N ILE A 53 -8.64 11.61 1.42
CA ILE A 53 -7.63 11.65 0.36
C ILE A 53 -7.46 13.10 -0.12
N ASN A 54 -6.32 13.69 0.21
CA ASN A 54 -5.95 14.99 -0.32
C ASN A 54 -5.29 14.80 -1.68
N THR A 55 -6.09 14.88 -2.74
CA THR A 55 -5.64 14.70 -4.13
C THR A 55 -4.61 15.72 -4.60
N SER A 56 -4.26 16.73 -3.79
CA SER A 56 -3.22 17.71 -4.10
C SER A 56 -1.79 17.19 -3.89
N LEU A 57 -1.59 16.10 -3.15
CA LEU A 57 -0.27 15.50 -2.92
C LEU A 57 -0.07 14.28 -3.83
N GLY A 58 0.98 14.33 -4.65
CA GLY A 58 1.39 13.17 -5.46
C GLY A 58 1.88 12.01 -4.59
N ALA A 59 1.94 10.81 -5.16
CA ALA A 59 2.51 9.65 -4.49
C ALA A 59 3.98 9.89 -4.09
N GLY A 60 4.33 9.58 -2.84
CA GLY A 60 5.67 9.76 -2.27
C GLY A 60 6.06 11.20 -1.92
N VAL A 61 5.10 12.14 -1.93
CA VAL A 61 5.36 13.57 -1.68
C VAL A 61 4.98 13.99 -0.25
N GLY A 62 3.84 13.52 0.26
CA GLY A 62 3.36 13.84 1.60
C GLY A 62 4.05 13.04 2.70
N SER A 63 3.81 13.43 3.95
CA SER A 63 4.12 12.59 5.11
C SER A 63 3.13 11.42 5.21
N HIS A 64 3.56 10.31 5.82
CA HIS A 64 2.78 9.07 5.80
C HIS A 64 1.39 9.18 6.48
N ASP A 65 1.23 10.10 7.43
CA ASP A 65 -0.04 10.40 8.11
C ASP A 65 -1.06 11.15 7.24
N GLN A 66 -0.64 11.64 6.07
CA GLN A 66 -1.51 12.33 5.10
C GLN A 66 -2.20 11.36 4.12
N TYR A 67 -1.88 10.07 4.20
CA TYR A 67 -2.46 9.03 3.36
C TYR A 67 -3.26 8.04 4.22
N GLU A 68 -4.22 7.37 3.60
CA GLU A 68 -4.92 6.27 4.25
C GLU A 68 -3.89 5.23 4.71
N LEU A 69 -4.11 4.63 5.88
CA LEU A 69 -3.13 3.72 6.45
C LEU A 69 -2.76 2.57 5.49
N GLY A 70 -3.77 2.07 4.77
CA GLY A 70 -3.64 1.05 3.74
C GLY A 70 -3.14 1.54 2.37
N ASP A 71 -3.04 2.86 2.12
CA ASP A 71 -2.53 3.37 0.84
C ASP A 71 -0.99 3.40 0.82
N LEU A 72 -0.41 2.23 0.53
CA LEU A 72 1.04 2.09 0.41
C LEU A 72 1.59 2.78 -0.84
N SER A 73 0.81 2.83 -1.91
CA SER A 73 1.26 3.46 -3.16
C SER A 73 1.32 4.98 -3.08
N GLY A 74 0.40 5.61 -2.34
CA GLY A 74 0.44 7.02 -2.00
C GLY A 74 1.66 7.37 -1.16
N LYS A 75 2.07 6.49 -0.24
CA LYS A 75 3.25 6.70 0.61
C LYS A 75 4.59 6.40 -0.08
N HIS A 76 4.65 5.32 -0.86
CA HIS A 76 5.92 4.74 -1.33
C HIS A 76 6.09 4.77 -2.86
N GLY A 77 5.13 5.35 -3.58
CA GLY A 77 5.14 5.44 -5.05
C GLY A 77 4.40 4.31 -5.74
N LEU A 78 4.11 4.51 -7.03
CA LEU A 78 3.33 3.59 -7.88
C LEU A 78 4.23 2.57 -8.58
N TYR A 79 3.65 1.44 -8.99
CA TYR A 79 4.34 0.44 -9.83
C TYR A 79 3.97 0.56 -11.32
N ARG A 80 3.70 1.78 -11.81
CA ARG A 80 3.36 2.00 -13.22
C ARG A 80 4.57 1.80 -14.13
N GLY A 81 4.35 1.16 -15.28
CA GLY A 81 5.40 0.94 -16.28
C GLY A 81 6.51 -0.01 -15.85
N LEU A 82 6.29 -0.80 -14.80
CA LEU A 82 7.20 -1.84 -14.35
C LEU A 82 6.78 -3.20 -14.92
N THR A 83 7.75 -4.05 -15.19
CA THR A 83 7.54 -5.47 -15.52
C THR A 83 7.77 -6.39 -14.31
N TYR A 84 8.62 -5.97 -13.38
CA TYR A 84 8.86 -6.57 -12.08
C TYR A 84 9.25 -5.50 -11.05
N VAL A 85 9.12 -5.80 -9.76
CA VAL A 85 9.59 -4.96 -8.65
C VAL A 85 10.08 -5.83 -7.50
N ARG A 86 11.31 -5.58 -7.03
CA ARG A 86 11.91 -6.29 -5.89
C ARG A 86 12.61 -5.29 -4.98
N GLY A 87 12.38 -5.38 -3.68
CA GLY A 87 12.98 -4.46 -2.72
C GLY A 87 12.23 -4.40 -1.41
N SER A 88 12.51 -3.34 -0.65
CA SER A 88 11.82 -3.06 0.61
C SER A 88 11.74 -1.58 0.91
N THR A 89 10.69 -1.18 1.63
CA THR A 89 10.51 0.15 2.21
C THR A 89 10.14 0.04 3.69
N TRP A 90 10.22 1.15 4.42
CA TRP A 90 9.82 1.26 5.81
C TRP A 90 8.58 2.13 5.93
N ASP A 91 7.54 1.60 6.55
CA ASP A 91 6.34 2.33 6.86
C ASP A 91 6.29 2.66 8.35
N HIS A 92 6.23 3.94 8.68
CA HIS A 92 6.22 4.43 10.06
C HIS A 92 4.85 4.36 10.74
N HIS A 93 3.78 4.05 10.00
CA HIS A 93 2.41 4.07 10.52
C HIS A 93 1.74 2.70 10.46
N LEU A 94 2.22 1.79 9.60
CA LEU A 94 1.78 0.40 9.66
C LEU A 94 2.23 -0.27 10.97
N PRO A 95 1.34 -1.02 11.64
CA PRO A 95 1.71 -1.92 12.72
C PRO A 95 2.48 -3.16 12.21
#